data_AF-A0A519TK32-F1
#
_entry.id   AF-A0A519TK32-F1
#
_cell.length_a   1.000
_cell.length_b   1.000
_cell.length_c   1.000
_cell.angle_alpha   90.00
_cell.angle_beta   90.00
_cell.angle_gamma   90.00
#
_symmetry.space_group_name_H-M   'P 1'
#
loop_
_entity.id
_entity.type
_entity.pdbx_description
1 polymer ?
#
loop_
_entity_poly.entity_id
_entity_poly.type
_entity_poly.pdbx_seq_one_letter_code
_entity_poly.pdbx_strand_id
1 'polypeptide(L)'
;MSISIGKYITQKLRSKGIYNKIAAKHIGLSESAFEKVLTQDDIYTSRLLKLSQLLEENLFEFYNDQEPLKTFINEEEQERKAQ
;
A
#
# COMPACT_ATOMS: atom_id res chain seq x y z
N MET A 1 -12.91 9.57 0.17
CA MET A 1 -11.48 9.55 0.55
C MET A 1 -10.95 8.19 0.15
N SER A 2 -10.00 8.11 -0.78
CA SER A 2 -9.30 6.83 -1.00
C SER A 2 -8.45 6.55 0.24
N ILE A 3 -8.52 5.32 0.75
CA ILE A 3 -7.59 4.84 1.77
C ILE A 3 -6.23 4.71 1.07
N SER A 4 -5.13 5.15 1.68
CA SER A 4 -3.79 4.90 1.15
C SER A 4 -3.36 3.45 1.40
N ILE A 5 -2.45 2.92 0.58
CA ILE A 5 -1.93 1.55 0.79
C ILE A 5 -1.30 1.40 2.18
N GLY A 6 -0.63 2.42 2.69
CA GLY A 6 -0.03 2.40 4.03
C GLY A 6 -1.07 2.27 5.15
N LYS A 7 -2.22 2.95 5.02
CA LYS A 7 -3.35 2.78 5.95
C LYS A 7 -3.98 1.40 5.82
N TYR A 8 -4.15 0.89 4.60
CA TYR A 8 -4.68 -0.46 4.36
C TYR A 8 -3.80 -1.53 5.03
N ILE A 9 -2.48 -1.47 4.82
CA ILE A 9 -1.51 -2.37 5.47
C ILE A 9 -1.58 -2.27 6.99
N THR A 10 -1.69 -1.04 7.52
CA THR A 10 -1.80 -0.84 8.97
C THR A 10 -3.01 -1.57 9.54
N GLN A 11 -4.18 -1.48 8.88
CA GLN A 11 -5.38 -2.18 9.32
C GLN A 11 -5.19 -3.70 9.32
N LYS A 12 -4.60 -4.26 8.25
CA LYS A 12 -4.32 -5.71 8.14
C LYS A 12 -3.33 -6.20 9.19
N LEU A 13 -2.29 -5.43 9.49
CA LEU A 13 -1.34 -5.77 10.56
C LEU A 13 -2.04 -5.79 11.93
N ARG A 14 -2.89 -4.79 12.21
CA ARG A 14 -3.61 -4.70 13.50
C ARG A 14 -4.66 -5.78 13.66
N SER A 15 -5.38 -6.16 12.60
CA SER A 15 -6.34 -7.27 12.68
C SER A 15 -5.67 -8.61 12.99
N LYS A 16 -4.39 -8.78 12.65
CA LYS A 16 -3.58 -9.97 12.97
C LYS A 16 -2.71 -9.82 14.23
N GLY A 17 -2.81 -8.71 14.96
CA GLY A 17 -1.98 -8.48 16.16
C GLY A 17 -0.48 -8.32 15.86
N ILE A 18 -0.11 -7.95 14.63
CA ILE A 18 1.28 -7.79 14.22
C ILE A 18 1.73 -6.35 14.48
N TYR A 19 2.80 -6.19 15.26
CA TYR A 19 3.41 -4.90 15.58
C TYR A 19 4.37 -4.41 14.49
N ASN A 20 4.54 -3.09 14.41
CA ASN A 20 5.38 -2.43 13.40
C ASN A 20 6.82 -2.97 13.41
N LYS A 21 7.42 -3.13 14.59
CA LYS A 21 8.74 -3.76 14.75
C LYS A 21 8.90 -5.10 14.03
N ILE A 22 7.88 -5.97 14.09
CA ILE A 22 7.91 -7.31 13.48
C ILE A 22 7.82 -7.17 11.95
N ALA A 23 6.86 -6.39 11.46
CA ALA A 23 6.68 -6.16 10.03
C ALA A 23 7.89 -5.47 9.39
N ALA A 24 8.45 -4.46 10.06
CA ALA A 24 9.66 -3.76 9.64
C ALA A 24 10.84 -4.73 9.47
N LYS A 25 11.09 -5.57 10.48
CA LYS A 25 12.14 -6.59 10.43
C LYS A 25 11.92 -7.57 9.28
N HIS A 26 10.68 -7.99 9.04
CA HIS A 26 10.34 -8.92 7.96
C HIS A 26 10.68 -8.38 6.57
N ILE A 27 10.55 -7.06 6.37
CA ILE A 27 10.91 -6.41 5.09
C ILE A 27 12.32 -5.81 5.05
N GLY A 28 13.12 -5.99 6.11
CA GLY A 28 14.51 -5.52 6.19
C GLY A 28 14.65 -4.02 6.48
N LEU A 29 13.71 -3.42 7.23
CA LEU A 29 13.73 -2.02 7.64
C LEU A 29 13.83 -1.87 9.17
N SER A 30 14.27 -0.70 9.61
CA SER A 30 14.03 -0.26 10.99
C SER A 30 12.55 0.04 11.20
N GLU A 31 12.09 -0.01 12.45
CA GLU A 31 10.71 0.33 12.80
C GLU A 31 10.34 1.76 12.39
N SER A 32 11.23 2.73 12.62
CA SER A 32 11.02 4.13 12.22
C SER A 32 10.98 4.33 10.69
N ALA A 33 11.74 3.56 9.92
CA ALA A 33 11.66 3.59 8.46
C ALA A 33 10.35 2.97 7.97
N PHE A 34 9.88 1.92 8.66
CA PHE A 34 8.60 1.30 8.34
C PHE A 34 7.41 2.21 8.64
N GLU A 35 7.44 2.98 9.74
CA GLU A 35 6.40 3.97 10.01
C GLU A 35 6.23 4.98 8.88
N LYS A 36 7.33 5.42 8.25
CA LYS A 36 7.27 6.26 7.05
C LYS A 36 6.63 5.56 5.85
N VAL A 37 6.88 4.26 5.68
CA VAL A 37 6.22 3.46 4.63
C VAL A 37 4.71 3.43 4.83
N LEU A 38 4.23 3.33 6.08
CA LEU A 38 2.80 3.31 6.38
C LEU A 38 2.09 4.65 6.13
N THR A 39 2.82 5.73 5.91
CA THR A 39 2.26 7.04 5.52
C THR A 39 2.28 7.30 4.02
N GLN A 40 2.88 6.42 3.22
CA GLN A 40 2.98 6.58 1.78
C GLN A 40 1.71 6.11 1.05
N ASP A 41 1.44 6.73 -0.09
CA ASP A 41 0.36 6.34 -1.02
C ASP A 41 0.81 5.22 -1.97
N ASP A 42 2.12 5.01 -2.10
CA ASP A 42 2.75 3.96 -2.86
C ASP A 42 3.81 3.21 -2.04
N ILE A 43 4.06 1.95 -2.39
CA ILE A 43 5.06 1.11 -1.74
C ILE A 43 5.75 0.26 -2.80
N TYR A 44 7.07 0.10 -2.68
CA TYR A 44 7.82 -0.79 -3.54
C TYR A 44 7.21 -2.21 -3.56
N THR A 45 7.00 -2.74 -4.76
CA THR A 45 6.47 -4.09 -5.03
C THR A 45 7.13 -5.18 -4.20
N SER A 46 8.46 -5.12 -4.03
CA SER A 46 9.21 -6.11 -3.24
C SER A 46 8.85 -6.10 -1.76
N ARG A 47 8.54 -4.93 -1.18
CA ARG A 47 8.08 -4.80 0.21
C ARG A 47 6.63 -5.26 0.32
N LEU A 48 5.80 -4.91 -0.64
CA LEU A 48 4.40 -5.34 -0.68
C LEU A 48 4.28 -6.87 -0.75
N LEU A 49 5.11 -7.52 -1.56
CA LEU A 49 5.18 -8.99 -1.65
C LEU A 49 5.57 -9.62 -0.31
N LYS A 50 6.61 -9.12 0.35
CA LYS A 50 7.02 -9.63 1.67
C LYS A 50 5.96 -9.40 2.75
N LEU A 51 5.29 -8.25 2.74
CA LEU A 51 4.18 -8.00 3.66
C LEU A 51 2.98 -8.91 3.36
N SER A 52 2.74 -9.22 2.08
CA SER A 52 1.71 -10.19 1.67
C SER A 52 2.03 -11.59 2.20
N GLN A 53 3.29 -12.00 2.19
CA GLN A 53 3.74 -13.24 2.81
C GLN A 53 3.54 -13.24 4.32
N LEU A 54 3.95 -12.16 5.00
CA LEU A 54 3.77 -12.01 6.45
C LEU A 54 2.29 -12.06 6.87
N LEU A 55 1.43 -11.43 6.07
CA LEU A 55 0.00 -11.34 6.33
C LEU A 55 -0.77 -12.53 5.78
N GLU A 56 -0.17 -13.42 5.00
CA GLU A 56 -0.87 -14.50 4.28
C GLU A 56 -2.07 -13.96 3.46
N GLU A 57 -1.92 -12.78 2.87
CA GLU A 57 -2.97 -12.06 2.12
C GLU A 57 -2.37 -11.38 0.89
N ASN A 58 -3.12 -11.31 -0.20
CA ASN A 58 -2.68 -10.65 -1.43
C ASN A 58 -2.88 -9.13 -1.36
N LEU A 59 -1.87 -8.38 -0.94
CA LEU A 59 -1.98 -6.91 -0.79
C LEU A 59 -2.03 -6.17 -2.13
N PHE A 60 -1.77 -6.84 -3.26
CA PHE A 60 -1.93 -6.23 -4.58
C PHE A 60 -3.41 -5.99 -4.93
N GLU A 61 -4.34 -6.71 -4.29
CA GLU A 61 -5.78 -6.51 -4.49
C GLU A 61 -6.23 -5.09 -4.16
N PHE A 62 -5.55 -4.43 -3.20
CA PHE A 62 -5.80 -3.02 -2.91
C PHE A 62 -5.68 -2.14 -4.17
N TYR A 63 -4.69 -2.40 -5.01
CA TYR A 63 -4.51 -1.63 -6.25
C TYR A 63 -5.53 -2.02 -7.32
N ASN A 64 -5.95 -3.28 -7.38
CA ASN A 64 -7.01 -3.69 -8.31
C ASN A 64 -8.34 -2.99 -7.98
N ASP A 65 -8.68 -2.90 -6.69
CA ASP A 65 -9.92 -2.27 -6.22
C ASP A 65 -9.96 -0.76 -6.47
N GLN A 66 -8.80 -0.10 -6.60
CA GLN A 66 -8.71 1.32 -6.90
C GLN A 66 -8.76 1.64 -8.40
N GLU A 67 -8.80 0.63 -9.28
CA GLU A 67 -8.78 0.76 -10.75
C GLU A 67 -7.81 1.85 -11.29
N PRO A 68 -6.53 1.87 -10.88
CA PRO A 68 -5.62 2.99 -11.07
C PRO A 68 -5.41 3.36 -12.55
N LEU A 69 -5.44 2.37 -13.45
CA LEU A 69 -5.35 2.61 -14.88
C LEU A 69 -6.57 3.34 -15.42
N LYS A 70 -7.79 3.02 -14.95
CA LYS A 70 -8.99 3.74 -15.38
C LYS A 70 -8.99 5.16 -14.82
N THR A 71 -8.58 5.35 -13.58
CA THR A 71 -8.43 6.68 -12.98
C THR A 71 -7.45 7.51 -13.80
N PHE A 72 -6.27 6.98 -14.12
CA PHE A 72 -5.27 7.65 -14.95
C PHE A 72 -5.77 8.00 -16.36
N ILE A 73 -6.45 7.06 -17.04
CA ILE A 73 -7.05 7.31 -18.36
C ILE A 73 -8.09 8.43 -18.28
N ASN A 74 -8.96 8.41 -17.27
CA ASN A 74 -10.00 9.41 -17.09
C ASN A 74 -9.40 10.81 -16.81
N GLU A 75 -8.34 10.89 -16.00
CA GLU A 75 -7.62 12.14 -15.71
C GLU A 75 -6.99 12.71 -16.98
N GLU A 76 -6.26 11.90 -17.77
CA GLU A 76 -5.70 12.35 -19.05
C GLU A 76 -6.79 12.81 -20.04
N GLU A 77 -7.92 12.11 -20.13
CA GLU A 77 -9.02 12.50 -21.01
C GLU A 77 -9.66 13.83 -20.58
N GLN A 78 -9.76 14.10 -19.28
CA GLN A 78 -10.27 15.39 -18.79
C GLN A 78 -9.31 16.53 -19.06
N GLU A 79 -8.00 16.31 -18.86
CA GLU A 79 -6.98 17.31 -19.18
C GLU A 79 -6.97 17.68 -20.67
N ARG A 80 -7.14 16.69 -21.57
CA ARG A 80 -7.26 16.95 -23.02
C ARG A 80 -8.51 17.75 -23.41
N LYS A 81 -9.61 17.60 -22.68
CA LYS A 81 -10.86 18.35 -22.92
C LYS A 81 -10.85 19.77 -22.36
N ALA A 82 -9.93 20.06 -21.43
CA ALA A 82 -9.78 21.36 -20.80
C ALA A 82 -8.81 22.30 -21.57
N GLN A 83 -8.14 21.80 -22.60
CA GLN A 83 -7.29 22.53 -23.54
C GLN A 83 -8.05 22.91 -24.80
#